data_AF-A0A426ZZI6-F1
#
_entry.id   AF-A0A426ZZI6-F1
#
_cell.length_a   1.000
_cell.length_b   1.000
_cell.length_c   1.000
_cell.angle_alpha   90.00
_cell.angle_beta   90.00
_cell.angle_gamma   90.00
#
_symmetry.space_group_name_H-M   'P 1'
#
loop_
_entity.id
_entity.type
_entity.pdbx_description
1 polymer ?
#
loop_
_entity_poly.entity_id
_entity_poly.type
_entity_poly.pdbx_seq_one_letter_code
_entity_poly.pdbx_strand_id
1 'polypeptide(L)'
;MSVACEVWFAFSWLLDQLPKLCPVNRATDLSVLKERFESPSIRNPKGRSDLPGVDVFVSTADPEKEPPLVTANTILSILAVDYPVEKLACYLSDDGGSLLTFEALAETASFARIWVPFCRKHAIEPRNPEAYFGQKRDFLKNKVRLDFVRERRRVKREYDEFRVRINSLPESIRRRSDAYNAHEELRTKKKREEVKEDVSEPTEFVKATWMSDGSHWPGTWFSAAADHSRGDHAGIIQVQ
;
A
#
# COMPACT_ATOMS: atom_id res chain seq x y z
N MET A 1 7.29 -16.05 -50.92
CA MET A 1 7.32 -15.65 -49.49
C MET A 1 7.48 -14.14 -49.30
N SER A 2 8.43 -13.45 -49.95
CA SER A 2 8.63 -11.98 -49.79
C SER A 2 7.37 -11.13 -50.03
N VAL A 3 6.64 -11.37 -51.13
CA VAL A 3 5.44 -10.58 -51.50
C VAL A 3 4.29 -10.78 -50.50
N ALA A 4 4.13 -11.99 -49.98
CA ALA A 4 3.10 -12.29 -48.99
C ALA A 4 3.36 -11.52 -47.67
N CYS A 5 4.63 -11.41 -47.26
CA CYS A 5 5.02 -10.61 -46.09
C CYS A 5 4.72 -9.12 -46.31
N GLU A 6 5.04 -8.55 -47.47
CA GLU A 6 4.78 -7.14 -47.78
C GLU A 6 3.28 -6.81 -47.80
N VAL A 7 2.45 -7.68 -48.39
CA VAL A 7 0.99 -7.52 -48.38
C VAL A 7 0.45 -7.57 -46.94
N TRP A 8 0.98 -8.46 -46.11
CA TRP A 8 0.60 -8.56 -44.71
C TRP A 8 1.00 -7.30 -43.92
N PHE A 9 2.20 -6.76 -44.15
CA PHE A 9 2.65 -5.52 -43.52
C PHE A 9 1.85 -4.31 -43.97
N ALA A 10 1.56 -4.18 -45.27
CA ALA A 10 0.73 -3.09 -45.79
C ALA A 10 -0.69 -3.14 -45.22
N PHE A 11 -1.28 -4.35 -45.13
CA PHE A 11 -2.60 -4.53 -44.51
C PHE A 11 -2.58 -4.22 -43.02
N SER A 12 -1.56 -4.71 -42.29
CA SER A 12 -1.39 -4.43 -40.85
C SER A 12 -1.18 -2.93 -40.59
N TRP A 13 -0.39 -2.25 -41.41
CA TRP A 13 -0.19 -0.81 -41.34
C TRP A 13 -1.49 -0.06 -41.61
N LEU A 14 -2.24 -0.44 -42.64
CA LEU A 14 -3.52 0.19 -42.96
C LEU A 14 -4.49 0.05 -41.78
N LEU A 15 -4.59 -1.15 -41.19
CA LEU A 15 -5.41 -1.39 -40.00
C LEU A 15 -4.93 -0.58 -38.78
N ASP A 16 -3.62 -0.33 -38.63
CA ASP A 16 -3.07 0.53 -37.56
C ASP A 16 -3.32 2.03 -37.80
N GLN A 17 -3.40 2.49 -39.05
CA GLN A 17 -3.69 3.89 -39.37
C GLN A 17 -5.17 4.23 -39.25
N LEU A 18 -6.08 3.31 -39.57
CA LEU A 18 -7.53 3.58 -39.58
C LEU A 18 -8.07 4.13 -38.25
N PRO A 19 -7.70 3.62 -37.05
CA PRO A 19 -8.15 4.16 -35.77
C PRO A 19 -7.65 5.60 -35.49
N LYS A 20 -6.59 6.06 -36.16
CA LYS A 20 -5.95 7.36 -35.91
C LYS A 20 -6.61 8.52 -36.68
N LEU A 21 -7.52 8.22 -37.61
CA LEU A 21 -8.13 9.20 -38.51
C LEU A 21 -9.08 10.19 -37.83
N CYS A 22 -9.67 9.84 -36.68
CA CYS A 22 -10.63 10.68 -35.96
C CYS A 22 -10.19 10.91 -34.51
N PRO A 23 -9.14 11.72 -34.27
CA PRO A 23 -8.72 12.03 -32.91
C PRO A 23 -9.80 12.82 -32.17
N VAL A 24 -10.12 12.40 -30.95
CA VAL A 24 -11.10 13.06 -30.09
C VAL A 24 -10.38 13.72 -28.91
N ASN A 25 -10.44 15.05 -28.84
CA ASN A 25 -9.95 15.82 -27.71
C ASN A 25 -11.05 15.96 -26.65
N ARG A 26 -10.69 15.83 -25.37
CA ARG A 26 -11.59 16.01 -24.22
C ARG A 26 -10.99 17.01 -23.24
N ALA A 27 -11.85 17.85 -22.66
CA ALA A 27 -11.51 18.76 -21.58
C ALA A 27 -12.55 18.62 -20.46
N THR A 28 -12.14 18.81 -19.22
CA THR A 28 -12.98 18.69 -18.03
C THR A 28 -13.06 20.01 -17.29
N ASP A 29 -14.26 20.42 -16.91
CA ASP A 29 -14.47 21.60 -16.07
C ASP A 29 -14.90 21.20 -14.65
N LEU A 30 -13.96 21.31 -13.71
CA LEU A 30 -14.19 20.96 -12.31
C LEU A 30 -15.10 21.97 -11.59
N SER A 31 -15.19 23.20 -12.08
CA SER A 31 -16.04 24.23 -11.46
C SER A 31 -17.52 23.89 -11.64
N VAL A 32 -17.90 23.50 -12.85
CA VAL A 32 -19.26 23.03 -13.17
C VAL A 32 -19.62 21.75 -12.43
N LEU A 33 -18.67 20.82 -12.29
CA LEU A 33 -18.87 19.59 -11.53
C LEU A 33 -19.17 19.92 -10.05
N LYS A 34 -18.37 20.80 -9.44
CA LYS A 34 -18.54 21.22 -8.05
C LYS A 34 -19.83 21.99 -7.81
N GLU A 35 -20.19 22.90 -8.72
CA GLU A 35 -21.45 23.64 -8.67
C GLU A 35 -22.65 22.68 -8.69
N ARG A 36 -22.61 21.68 -9.56
CA ARG A 36 -23.73 20.76 -9.75
C ARG A 36 -23.88 19.71 -8.64
N PHE A 37 -22.78 19.18 -8.12
CA PHE A 37 -22.82 18.00 -7.24
C PHE A 37 -22.39 18.27 -5.80
N GLU A 38 -21.72 19.38 -5.51
CA GLU A 38 -21.25 19.67 -4.15
C GLU A 38 -21.86 20.94 -3.54
N SER A 39 -22.51 21.78 -4.36
CA SER A 39 -23.11 23.03 -3.88
C SER A 39 -24.59 22.83 -3.53
N PRO A 40 -25.12 23.51 -2.50
CA PRO A 40 -26.54 23.47 -2.20
C PRO A 40 -27.35 23.96 -3.40
N SER A 41 -28.30 23.15 -3.85
CA SER A 41 -29.20 23.50 -4.96
C SER A 41 -30.63 23.06 -4.62
N ILE A 42 -31.61 23.50 -5.41
CA ILE A 42 -33.01 23.06 -5.25
C ILE A 42 -33.12 21.52 -5.27
N ARG A 43 -32.22 20.84 -6.00
CA ARG A 43 -32.17 19.37 -6.10
C ARG A 43 -31.35 18.71 -4.98
N ASN A 44 -30.47 19.46 -4.31
CA ASN A 44 -29.66 19.01 -3.19
C ASN A 44 -29.78 19.99 -2.00
N PRO A 45 -30.91 19.95 -1.27
CA PRO A 45 -31.15 20.86 -0.15
C PRO A 45 -30.27 20.57 1.07
N LYS A 46 -29.64 19.39 1.14
CA LYS A 46 -28.77 19.01 2.27
C LYS A 46 -27.35 19.57 2.12
N GLY A 47 -26.94 20.01 0.93
CA GLY A 47 -25.60 20.52 0.66
C GLY A 47 -24.49 19.50 0.89
N ARG A 48 -24.83 18.20 0.96
CA ARG A 48 -23.85 17.11 1.00
C ARG A 48 -23.39 16.83 -0.42
N SER A 49 -22.17 16.36 -0.61
CA SER A 49 -21.75 15.94 -1.95
C SER A 49 -22.71 14.87 -2.48
N ASP A 50 -23.09 14.95 -3.76
CA ASP A 50 -23.86 13.96 -4.52
C ASP A 50 -22.97 13.15 -5.50
N LEU A 51 -21.64 13.28 -5.37
CA LEU A 51 -20.67 12.46 -6.11
C LEU A 51 -20.82 10.95 -5.84
N PRO A 52 -20.44 10.06 -6.76
CA PRO A 52 -20.49 8.62 -6.51
C PRO A 52 -19.45 8.16 -5.47
N GLY A 53 -19.67 7.01 -4.84
CA GLY A 53 -18.60 6.29 -4.13
C GLY A 53 -17.53 5.83 -5.13
N VAL A 54 -16.27 5.86 -4.71
CA VAL A 54 -15.10 5.45 -5.50
C VAL A 54 -14.26 4.50 -4.65
N ASP A 55 -14.13 3.28 -5.14
CA ASP A 55 -13.27 2.25 -4.56
C ASP A 55 -11.99 2.16 -5.39
N VAL A 56 -10.85 2.33 -4.73
CA VAL A 56 -9.53 2.23 -5.34
C VAL A 56 -8.88 0.94 -4.90
N PHE A 57 -8.57 0.08 -5.88
CA PHE A 57 -7.89 -1.19 -5.64
C PHE A 57 -6.40 -1.05 -5.93
N VAL A 58 -5.58 -1.47 -4.97
CA VAL A 58 -4.14 -1.63 -5.08
C VAL A 58 -3.85 -3.11 -4.93
N SER A 59 -3.25 -3.72 -5.95
CA SER A 59 -2.80 -5.12 -5.90
C SER A 59 -1.28 -5.14 -5.76
N THR A 60 -0.77 -5.96 -4.84
CA THR A 60 0.66 -6.23 -4.69
C THR A 60 0.91 -7.73 -4.71
N ALA A 61 1.96 -8.15 -5.40
CA ALA A 61 2.25 -9.57 -5.60
C ALA A 61 3.10 -10.17 -4.47
N ASP A 62 4.14 -9.45 -4.06
CA ASP A 62 5.13 -9.92 -3.08
C ASP A 62 6.02 -8.74 -2.65
N PRO A 63 6.26 -8.51 -1.35
CA PRO A 63 7.13 -7.42 -0.87
C PRO A 63 8.58 -7.51 -1.36
N GLU A 64 9.05 -8.70 -1.79
CA GLU A 64 10.40 -8.84 -2.38
C GLU A 64 10.50 -8.19 -3.77
N LYS A 65 9.44 -8.30 -4.57
CA LYS A 65 9.39 -7.72 -5.92
C LYS A 65 8.96 -6.25 -5.87
N GLU A 66 8.09 -5.91 -4.94
CA GLU A 66 7.50 -4.59 -4.78
C GLU A 66 7.80 -4.05 -3.38
N PRO A 67 8.78 -3.14 -3.24
CA PRO A 67 9.18 -2.65 -1.92
C PRO A 67 7.97 -2.07 -1.16
N PRO A 68 7.72 -2.47 0.10
CA PRO A 68 6.55 -2.01 0.87
C PRO A 68 6.44 -0.49 0.98
N LEU A 69 7.58 0.22 0.96
CA LEU A 69 7.62 1.69 0.96
C LEU A 69 6.96 2.30 -0.28
N VAL A 70 7.10 1.68 -1.46
CA VAL A 70 6.48 2.15 -2.70
C VAL A 70 4.97 1.98 -2.61
N THR A 71 4.51 0.81 -2.19
CA THR A 71 3.09 0.52 -1.97
C THR A 71 2.48 1.49 -0.94
N ALA A 72 3.16 1.72 0.18
CA ALA A 72 2.75 2.68 1.19
C ALA A 72 2.62 4.12 0.64
N ASN A 73 3.59 4.58 -0.14
CA ASN A 73 3.55 5.90 -0.77
C ASN A 73 2.38 6.05 -1.76
N THR A 74 2.05 4.99 -2.48
CA THR A 74 0.87 4.94 -3.37
C THR A 74 -0.43 5.05 -2.56
N ILE A 75 -0.57 4.27 -1.48
CA ILE A 75 -1.73 4.32 -0.59
C ILE A 75 -1.88 5.71 0.06
N LEU A 76 -0.79 6.30 0.55
CA LEU A 76 -0.79 7.66 1.10
C LEU A 76 -1.24 8.70 0.08
N SER A 77 -0.86 8.53 -1.19
CA SER A 77 -1.31 9.40 -2.27
C SER A 77 -2.81 9.23 -2.56
N ILE A 78 -3.32 8.00 -2.52
CA ILE A 78 -4.76 7.69 -2.70
C ILE A 78 -5.57 8.29 -1.55
N LEU A 79 -5.19 8.05 -0.29
CA LEU A 79 -5.92 8.56 0.88
C LEU A 79 -5.95 10.09 0.95
N ALA A 80 -4.96 10.77 0.35
CA ALA A 80 -4.84 12.22 0.32
C ALA A 80 -5.52 12.89 -0.89
N VAL A 81 -6.25 12.17 -1.75
CA VAL A 81 -6.99 12.78 -2.87
C VAL A 81 -8.03 13.78 -2.39
N ASP A 82 -8.35 14.75 -3.26
CA ASP A 82 -9.39 15.75 -3.01
C ASP A 82 -10.75 15.17 -3.39
N TYR A 83 -11.30 14.34 -2.49
CA TYR A 83 -12.59 13.70 -2.63
C TYR A 83 -13.27 13.60 -1.26
N PRO A 84 -14.62 13.56 -1.19
CA PRO A 84 -15.33 13.37 0.08
C PRO A 84 -14.88 12.09 0.79
N VAL A 85 -14.53 12.20 2.07
CA VAL A 85 -13.96 11.09 2.86
C VAL A 85 -14.91 9.90 3.00
N GLU A 86 -16.21 10.17 3.02
CA GLU A 86 -17.27 9.15 3.12
C GLU A 86 -17.50 8.38 1.82
N LYS A 87 -16.81 8.77 0.73
CA LYS A 87 -17.00 8.23 -0.62
C LYS A 87 -15.74 7.64 -1.21
N LEU A 88 -14.61 7.72 -0.53
CA LEU A 88 -13.37 7.15 -0.99
C LEU A 88 -13.02 5.95 -0.12
N ALA A 89 -12.95 4.77 -0.71
CA ALA A 89 -12.39 3.59 -0.07
C ALA A 89 -11.14 3.13 -0.81
N CYS A 90 -10.14 2.67 -0.06
CA CYS A 90 -8.89 2.14 -0.60
C CYS A 90 -8.76 0.70 -0.13
N TYR A 91 -8.57 -0.22 -1.07
CA TYR A 91 -8.41 -1.66 -0.83
C TYR A 91 -7.01 -2.08 -1.26
N LEU A 92 -6.29 -2.77 -0.38
CA LEU A 92 -5.03 -3.43 -0.72
C LEU A 92 -5.28 -4.94 -0.78
N SER A 93 -4.99 -5.53 -1.93
CA SER A 93 -4.93 -6.98 -2.12
C SER A 93 -3.47 -7.40 -2.20
N ASP A 94 -3.02 -8.26 -1.29
CA ASP A 94 -1.66 -8.81 -1.28
C ASP A 94 -1.73 -10.31 -1.60
N ASP A 95 -1.27 -10.69 -2.79
CA ASP A 95 -1.23 -12.09 -3.23
C ASP A 95 -0.12 -12.89 -2.49
N GLY A 96 0.85 -12.20 -1.89
CA GLY A 96 1.95 -12.81 -1.14
C GLY A 96 1.57 -13.19 0.28
N GLY A 97 0.49 -12.62 0.83
CA GLY A 97 0.01 -12.90 2.18
C GLY A 97 1.06 -12.69 3.27
N SER A 98 1.97 -11.72 3.08
CA SER A 98 3.14 -11.56 3.94
C SER A 98 2.87 -10.70 5.18
N LEU A 99 3.48 -11.07 6.32
CA LEU A 99 3.41 -10.24 7.52
C LEU A 99 4.07 -8.86 7.33
N LEU A 100 5.08 -8.79 6.45
CA LEU A 100 5.78 -7.54 6.14
C LEU A 100 4.84 -6.51 5.51
N THR A 101 4.04 -6.89 4.51
CA THR A 101 3.04 -5.99 3.90
C THR A 101 2.01 -5.54 4.95
N PHE A 102 1.58 -6.45 5.82
CA PHE A 102 0.60 -6.16 6.87
C PHE A 102 1.11 -5.12 7.89
N GLU A 103 2.30 -5.32 8.45
CA GLU A 103 2.89 -4.35 9.39
C GLU A 103 3.25 -3.02 8.69
N ALA A 104 3.71 -3.07 7.44
CA ALA A 104 3.95 -1.87 6.65
C ALA A 104 2.67 -1.05 6.44
N LEU A 105 1.53 -1.71 6.22
CA LEU A 105 0.24 -1.04 6.09
C LEU A 105 -0.20 -0.40 7.41
N ALA A 106 0.04 -1.04 8.55
CA ALA A 106 -0.24 -0.47 9.87
C ALA A 106 0.56 0.82 10.14
N GLU A 107 1.86 0.79 9.84
CA GLU A 107 2.72 1.98 9.90
C GLU A 107 2.23 3.07 8.94
N THR A 108 1.78 2.68 7.74
CA THR A 108 1.24 3.59 6.73
C THR A 108 -0.04 4.27 7.23
N ALA A 109 -0.96 3.52 7.82
CA ALA A 109 -2.19 4.06 8.41
C ALA A 109 -1.89 5.06 9.52
N SER A 110 -0.91 4.77 10.38
CA SER A 110 -0.44 5.69 11.41
C SER A 110 0.08 7.01 10.83
N PHE A 111 0.95 6.93 9.82
CA PHE A 111 1.50 8.13 9.17
C PHE A 111 0.43 8.90 8.35
N ALA A 112 -0.54 8.21 7.76
CA ALA A 112 -1.63 8.82 7.00
C ALA A 112 -2.43 9.83 7.84
N ARG A 113 -2.57 9.59 9.16
CA ARG A 113 -3.23 10.51 10.10
C ARG A 113 -2.54 11.88 10.19
N ILE A 114 -1.26 11.96 9.86
CA ILE A 114 -0.48 13.20 9.82
C ILE A 114 -0.42 13.75 8.40
N TRP A 115 -0.17 12.87 7.42
CA TRP A 115 0.01 13.23 6.02
C TRP A 115 -1.27 13.77 5.36
N VAL A 116 -2.40 13.07 5.50
CA VAL A 116 -3.66 13.43 4.82
C VAL A 116 -4.16 14.82 5.23
N PRO A 117 -4.23 15.18 6.53
CA PRO A 117 -4.59 16.54 6.93
C PRO A 117 -3.61 17.59 6.40
N PHE A 118 -2.31 17.32 6.42
CA PHE A 118 -1.30 18.24 5.88
C PHE A 118 -1.50 18.48 4.37
N CYS A 119 -1.73 17.41 3.59
CA CYS A 119 -1.99 17.49 2.16
C CYS A 119 -3.21 18.35 1.83
N ARG A 120 -4.34 18.09 2.50
CA ARG A 120 -5.59 18.84 2.28
C ARG A 120 -5.48 20.28 2.74
N LYS A 121 -4.88 20.50 3.92
CA LYS A 121 -4.71 21.83 4.50
C LYS A 121 -3.89 22.75 3.61
N HIS A 122 -2.83 22.24 2.98
CA HIS A 122 -1.88 23.06 2.22
C HIS A 122 -1.93 22.84 0.70
N ALA A 123 -2.92 22.09 0.19
CA ALA A 123 -3.02 21.71 -1.22
C ALA A 123 -1.66 21.22 -1.77
N ILE A 124 -1.15 20.15 -1.16
CA ILE A 124 0.15 19.58 -1.49
C ILE A 124 0.04 18.76 -2.77
N GLU A 125 0.97 19.01 -3.69
CA GLU A 125 1.11 18.26 -4.92
C GLU A 125 2.59 18.00 -5.20
N PRO A 126 3.00 16.79 -5.63
CA PRO A 126 2.21 15.56 -5.68
C PRO A 126 1.82 15.08 -4.28
N ARG A 127 0.81 14.20 -4.19
CA ARG A 127 0.29 13.64 -2.93
C ARG A 127 1.10 12.43 -2.43
N ASN A 128 2.01 11.92 -3.25
CA ASN A 128 2.99 10.92 -2.87
C ASN A 128 4.14 11.60 -2.07
N PRO A 129 4.38 11.22 -0.80
CA PRO A 129 5.34 11.92 0.05
C PRO A 129 6.79 11.76 -0.41
N GLU A 130 7.23 10.58 -0.86
CA GLU A 130 8.59 10.39 -1.44
C GLU A 130 8.80 11.33 -2.62
N ALA A 131 7.84 11.37 -3.55
CA ALA A 131 7.90 12.25 -4.71
C ALA A 131 7.87 13.73 -4.32
N TYR A 132 7.03 14.12 -3.34
CA TYR A 132 6.93 15.50 -2.88
C TYR A 132 8.22 15.98 -2.21
N PHE A 133 8.79 15.20 -1.29
CA PHE A 133 10.00 15.58 -0.58
C PHE A 133 11.28 15.42 -1.42
N GLY A 134 11.25 14.57 -2.45
CA GLY A 134 12.34 14.40 -3.42
C GLY A 134 12.44 15.51 -4.47
N GLN A 135 11.43 16.37 -4.59
CA GLN A 135 11.45 17.48 -5.55
C GLN A 135 12.48 18.55 -5.18
N LYS A 136 13.32 18.94 -6.15
CA LYS A 136 14.30 20.03 -6.02
C LYS A 136 13.73 21.43 -6.29
N ARG A 137 12.42 21.56 -6.48
CA ARG A 137 11.76 22.84 -6.76
C ARG A 137 11.52 23.65 -5.49
N ASP A 138 11.32 24.95 -5.64
CA ASP A 138 10.91 25.81 -4.53
C ASP A 138 9.54 25.36 -3.98
N PHE A 139 9.55 24.91 -2.72
CA PHE A 139 8.38 24.42 -2.01
C PHE A 139 7.52 25.54 -1.41
N LEU A 140 8.00 26.79 -1.41
CA LEU A 140 7.26 27.96 -0.92
C LEU A 140 6.40 28.60 -2.02
N LYS A 141 6.62 28.23 -3.28
CA LYS A 141 5.87 28.77 -4.41
C LYS A 141 4.36 28.59 -4.21
N ASN A 142 3.62 29.69 -4.30
CA ASN A 142 2.15 29.74 -4.13
C ASN A 142 1.65 29.29 -2.76
N LYS A 143 2.50 29.29 -1.72
CA LYS A 143 2.10 28.97 -0.34
C LYS A 143 1.95 30.27 0.46
N VAL A 144 0.73 30.54 0.90
CA VAL A 144 0.35 31.78 1.61
C VAL A 144 0.18 31.59 3.11
N ARG A 145 0.14 30.35 3.60
CA ARG A 145 -0.13 30.04 5.01
C ARG A 145 1.13 30.19 5.86
N LEU A 146 1.03 30.97 6.95
CA LEU A 146 2.16 31.30 7.84
C LEU A 146 2.72 30.06 8.58
N ASP A 147 1.88 29.08 8.87
CA ASP A 147 2.27 27.85 9.58
C ASP A 147 2.88 26.77 8.68
N PHE A 148 2.82 26.95 7.35
CA PHE A 148 3.26 25.97 6.35
C PHE A 148 4.71 25.51 6.58
N VAL A 149 5.64 26.44 6.80
CA VAL A 149 7.06 26.11 6.96
C VAL A 149 7.30 25.22 8.19
N ARG A 150 6.64 25.55 9.30
CA ARG A 150 6.74 24.79 10.56
C ARG A 150 6.13 23.40 10.39
N GLU A 151 4.92 23.32 9.83
CA GLU A 151 4.24 22.04 9.63
C GLU A 151 4.97 21.15 8.62
N ARG A 152 5.43 21.71 7.49
CA ARG A 152 6.22 20.97 6.50
C ARG A 152 7.49 20.36 7.11
N ARG A 153 8.21 21.10 7.97
CA ARG A 153 9.40 20.58 8.66
C ARG A 153 9.06 19.45 9.62
N ARG A 154 7.95 19.56 10.35
CA ARG A 154 7.46 18.48 11.22
C ARG A 154 7.12 17.24 10.39
N VAL A 155 6.26 17.39 9.38
CA VAL A 155 5.82 16.28 8.53
C VAL A 155 6.97 15.62 7.79
N LYS A 156 7.98 16.38 7.36
CA LYS A 156 9.20 15.80 6.77
C LYS A 156 9.92 14.88 7.75
N ARG A 157 10.12 15.30 9.00
CA ARG A 157 10.76 14.46 10.04
C ARG A 157 9.94 13.19 10.31
N GLU A 158 8.64 13.33 10.46
CA GLU A 158 7.73 12.18 10.64
C GLU A 158 7.79 11.21 9.45
N TYR A 159 7.94 11.73 8.22
CA TYR A 159 8.11 10.91 7.01
C TYR A 159 9.46 10.19 6.99
N ASP A 160 10.54 10.88 7.33
CA ASP A 160 11.88 10.29 7.40
C ASP A 160 11.90 9.16 8.47
N GLU A 161 11.29 9.39 9.64
CA GLU A 161 11.13 8.36 10.68
C GLU A 161 10.25 7.19 10.23
N PHE A 162 9.12 7.47 9.57
CA PHE A 162 8.26 6.46 8.95
C PHE A 162 9.03 5.58 7.96
N ARG A 163 9.85 6.19 7.09
CA ARG A 163 10.69 5.48 6.14
C ARG A 163 11.71 4.57 6.85
N VAL A 164 12.31 5.03 7.95
CA VAL A 164 13.21 4.18 8.75
C VAL A 164 12.45 3.00 9.34
N ARG A 165 11.24 3.20 9.89
CA ARG A 165 10.42 2.12 10.45
C ARG A 165 10.08 1.08 9.37
N ILE A 166 9.59 1.50 8.21
CA ILE A 166 9.29 0.57 7.10
C ILE A 166 10.53 -0.23 6.68
N ASN A 167 11.67 0.42 6.54
CA ASN A 167 12.91 -0.25 6.13
C ASN A 167 13.47 -1.20 7.20
N SER A 168 13.15 -1.00 8.48
CA SER A 168 13.58 -1.88 9.56
C SER A 168 12.63 -3.05 9.82
N LEU A 169 11.40 -3.02 9.29
CA LEU A 169 10.41 -4.10 9.46
C LEU A 169 10.93 -5.48 9.08
N PRO A 170 11.59 -5.71 7.93
CA PRO A 170 12.04 -7.06 7.55
C PRO A 170 12.96 -7.68 8.60
N GLU A 171 13.93 -6.91 9.09
CA GLU A 171 14.86 -7.33 10.13
C GLU A 171 14.18 -7.48 11.50
N SER A 172 13.26 -6.57 11.83
CA SER A 172 12.50 -6.60 13.07
C SER A 172 11.64 -7.87 13.19
N ILE A 173 10.87 -8.17 12.13
CA ILE A 173 9.99 -9.34 12.07
C ILE A 173 10.81 -10.63 12.14
N ARG A 174 11.94 -10.68 11.42
CA ARG A 174 12.85 -11.82 11.44
C ARG A 174 13.41 -12.08 12.84
N ARG A 175 14.02 -11.07 13.48
CA ARG A 175 14.59 -11.22 14.84
C ARG A 175 13.55 -11.60 15.87
N ARG A 176 12.35 -11.01 15.79
CA ARG A 176 11.23 -11.36 16.66
C ARG A 176 10.83 -12.82 16.48
N SER A 177 10.68 -13.27 15.23
CA SER A 177 10.32 -14.65 14.92
C SER A 177 11.39 -15.63 15.38
N ASP A 178 12.67 -15.33 15.16
CA ASP A 178 13.79 -16.14 15.62
C ASP A 178 13.82 -16.27 17.16
N ALA A 179 13.56 -15.17 17.88
CA ALA A 179 13.51 -15.19 19.34
C ALA A 179 12.35 -16.04 19.90
N TYR A 180 11.15 -15.93 19.31
CA TYR A 180 10.01 -16.74 19.73
C TYR A 180 10.20 -18.22 19.39
N ASN A 181 10.68 -18.53 18.18
CA ASN A 181 11.01 -19.90 17.77
C ASN A 181 12.05 -20.52 18.72
N ALA A 182 13.12 -19.80 19.06
CA ALA A 182 14.13 -20.29 20.01
C ALA A 182 13.55 -20.56 21.41
N HIS A 183 12.65 -19.70 21.89
CA HIS A 183 11.99 -19.90 23.17
C HIS A 183 11.06 -21.12 23.15
N GLU A 184 10.36 -21.36 22.05
CA GLU A 184 9.49 -22.51 21.86
C GLU A 184 10.27 -23.83 21.72
N GLU A 185 11.39 -23.82 20.99
CA GLU A 185 12.33 -24.94 20.91
C GLU A 185 12.89 -25.32 22.28
N LEU A 186 13.28 -24.33 23.10
CA LEU A 186 13.78 -24.59 24.45
C LEU A 186 12.68 -25.17 25.35
N ARG A 187 11.44 -24.68 25.22
CA ARG A 187 10.30 -25.16 26.02
C ARG A 187 9.91 -26.58 25.64
N THR A 188 9.95 -26.94 24.37
CA THR A 188 9.65 -28.29 23.89
C THR A 188 10.74 -29.29 24.28
N LYS A 189 12.02 -28.91 24.17
CA LYS A 189 13.15 -29.73 24.66
C LYS A 189 13.04 -30.03 26.16
N LYS A 190 12.81 -29.01 27.00
CA LYS A 190 12.60 -29.19 28.44
C LYS A 190 11.46 -30.15 28.77
N LYS A 191 10.31 -30.00 28.09
CA LYS A 191 9.17 -30.91 28.26
C LYS A 191 9.50 -32.36 27.88
N ARG A 192 10.27 -32.58 26.80
CA ARG A 192 10.69 -33.94 26.39
C ARG A 192 11.66 -34.56 27.39
N GLU A 193 12.60 -33.77 27.91
CA GLU A 193 13.53 -34.20 28.98
C GLU A 193 12.77 -34.59 30.25
N GLU A 194 11.70 -33.86 30.60
CA GLU A 194 10.82 -34.20 31.74
C GLU A 194 10.00 -35.47 31.51
N VAL A 195 9.56 -35.74 30.28
CA VAL A 195 8.69 -36.88 29.93
C VAL A 195 9.48 -38.19 29.70
N LYS A 196 10.82 -38.17 29.67
CA LYS A 196 11.68 -39.33 29.35
C LYS A 196 11.27 -40.05 28.05
N GLU A 197 10.85 -39.28 27.05
CA GLU A 197 10.63 -39.80 25.69
C GLU A 197 11.98 -40.04 25.00
N ASP A 198 12.09 -41.15 24.26
CA ASP A 198 13.32 -41.63 23.64
C ASP A 198 13.89 -40.63 22.62
N VAL A 199 15.18 -40.31 22.73
CA VAL A 199 15.86 -39.17 22.06
C VAL A 199 16.32 -39.53 20.63
N SER A 200 15.62 -40.43 19.95
CA SER A 200 16.13 -41.07 18.72
C SER A 200 15.61 -40.48 17.40
N GLU A 201 14.63 -39.58 17.39
CA GLU A 201 14.14 -38.94 16.16
C GLU A 201 14.39 -37.42 16.15
N PRO A 202 15.15 -36.88 15.16
CA PRO A 202 15.26 -35.44 14.94
C PRO A 202 13.92 -34.93 14.43
N THR A 203 13.12 -34.36 15.32
CA THR A 203 11.89 -33.68 14.90
C THR A 203 12.27 -32.36 14.25
N GLU A 204 11.98 -32.23 12.96
CA GLU A 204 12.15 -30.98 12.22
C GLU A 204 11.24 -29.92 12.84
N PHE A 205 11.82 -28.94 13.54
CA PHE A 205 11.06 -27.87 14.16
C PHE A 205 10.67 -26.86 13.08
N VAL A 206 9.37 -26.76 12.80
CA VAL A 206 8.82 -25.82 11.82
C VAL A 206 8.93 -24.41 12.39
N LYS A 207 9.71 -23.55 11.73
CA LYS A 207 9.91 -22.17 12.16
C LYS A 207 8.71 -21.30 11.79
N ALA A 208 7.93 -20.91 12.78
CA ALA A 208 6.78 -20.03 12.58
C ALA A 208 7.20 -18.58 12.36
N THR A 209 6.33 -17.82 11.70
CA THR A 209 6.44 -16.35 11.62
C THR A 209 5.54 -15.72 12.67
N TRP A 210 6.11 -14.87 13.52
CA TRP A 210 5.44 -14.39 14.72
C TRP A 210 4.98 -12.94 14.58
N MET A 211 3.77 -12.67 15.04
CA MET A 211 3.20 -11.33 15.20
C MET A 211 3.73 -10.65 16.47
N SER A 212 3.47 -9.34 16.61
CA SER A 212 3.90 -8.55 17.76
C SER A 212 3.24 -8.95 19.08
N ASP A 213 2.03 -9.50 19.02
CA ASP A 213 1.26 -9.99 20.17
C ASP A 213 1.67 -11.40 20.61
N GLY A 214 2.63 -12.03 19.92
CA GLY A 214 3.07 -13.39 20.20
C GLY A 214 2.13 -14.47 19.63
N SER A 215 1.24 -14.13 18.70
CA SER A 215 0.50 -15.12 17.90
C SER A 215 1.27 -15.49 16.62
N HIS A 216 0.92 -16.64 16.03
CA HIS A 216 1.43 -17.02 14.72
C HIS A 216 0.74 -16.23 13.62
N TRP A 217 1.49 -15.82 12.60
CA TRP A 217 0.92 -15.18 11.42
C TRP A 217 0.04 -16.18 10.65
N PRO A 218 -1.22 -15.88 10.34
CA PRO A 218 -2.10 -16.79 9.60
C PRO A 218 -1.78 -16.90 8.10
N GLY A 219 -0.93 -16.02 7.55
CA GLY A 219 -0.56 -16.02 6.14
C GLY A 219 0.73 -16.78 5.86
N THR A 220 1.45 -16.35 4.83
CA THR A 220 2.71 -16.95 4.39
C THR A 220 3.83 -16.75 5.41
N TRP A 221 4.49 -17.83 5.81
CA TRP A 221 5.67 -17.79 6.69
C TRP A 221 6.99 -17.65 5.91
N PHE A 222 8.05 -17.20 6.59
CA PHE A 222 9.41 -17.21 6.00
C PHE A 222 9.90 -18.63 5.69
N SER A 223 9.59 -19.59 6.58
CA SER A 223 9.82 -21.01 6.34
C SER A 223 8.49 -21.63 5.94
N ALA A 224 8.38 -22.07 4.69
CA ALA A 224 7.16 -22.68 4.18
C ALA A 224 6.76 -23.89 5.04
N ALA A 225 5.49 -23.93 5.42
CA ALA A 225 4.87 -25.02 6.16
C ALA A 225 3.48 -25.29 5.58
N ALA A 226 2.88 -26.42 5.96
CA ALA A 226 1.49 -26.72 5.60
C ALA A 226 0.56 -25.59 6.12
N ASP A 227 -0.41 -25.17 5.31
CA ASP A 227 -1.34 -24.07 5.58
C ASP A 227 -0.67 -22.68 5.76
N HIS A 228 0.64 -22.56 5.49
CA HIS A 228 1.42 -21.33 5.64
C HIS A 228 2.44 -21.11 4.50
N SER A 229 2.17 -21.66 3.32
CA SER A 229 3.01 -21.50 2.13
C SER A 229 2.34 -20.59 1.07
N ARG A 230 3.10 -20.17 0.05
CA ARG A 230 2.55 -19.28 -1.00
C ARG A 230 1.40 -19.97 -1.73
N GLY A 231 0.21 -19.39 -1.67
CA GLY A 231 -1.00 -19.95 -2.26
C GLY A 231 -1.69 -21.03 -1.41
N ASP A 232 -1.15 -21.36 -0.24
CA ASP A 232 -1.72 -22.29 0.73
C ASP A 232 -1.65 -21.65 2.13
N HIS A 233 -2.58 -20.73 2.36
CA HIS A 233 -2.82 -20.08 3.65
C HIS A 233 -4.26 -19.58 3.75
N ALA A 234 -4.72 -19.28 4.97
CA ALA A 234 -6.05 -18.74 5.19
C ALA A 234 -6.21 -17.34 4.56
N GLY A 235 -7.43 -17.00 4.13
CA GLY A 235 -7.77 -15.64 3.72
C GLY A 235 -7.80 -14.68 4.92
N ILE A 236 -7.13 -13.54 4.80
CA ILE A 236 -7.02 -12.53 5.87
C ILE A 236 -7.70 -11.25 5.39
N ILE A 237 -8.65 -10.72 6.18
CA ILE A 237 -9.32 -9.45 5.91
C ILE A 237 -9.17 -8.56 7.14
N GLN A 238 -8.63 -7.36 6.96
CA GLN A 238 -8.42 -6.38 8.01
C GLN A 238 -8.90 -5.00 7.57
N VAL A 239 -9.50 -4.25 8.50
CA VAL A 239 -9.76 -2.82 8.35
C VAL A 239 -8.81 -2.06 9.29
N GLN A 240 -8.13 -1.05 8.74
CA GLN A 240 -7.11 -0.22 9.41
C GLN A 240 -7.65 1.19 9.68
#